data_AF-A0A2A4XAU0-F1
#
_entry.id   AF-A0A2A4XAU0-F1
#
_cell.length_a   1.000
_cell.length_b   1.000
_cell.length_c   1.000
_cell.angle_alpha   90.00
_cell.angle_beta   90.00
_cell.angle_gamma   90.00
#
_symmetry.space_group_name_H-M   'P 1'
#
loop_
_entity.id
_entity.type
_entity.pdbx_description
1 polymer ?
#
loop_
_entity_poly.entity_id
_entity_poly.type
_entity_poly.pdbx_seq_one_letter_code
_entity_poly.pdbx_strand_id
1 'polypeptide(L)'
;MLKTAPSCGEVMTAFADFAGGADLVAHNASFDKRFLHAELERVKRQCSGEFACSMLVARRIYQQAENHKLGTLVEHANIPNDGTFHRALADAQMTARLWLKMVDHLSDNHRIEHVSFSLMQKLSSTPKNAVKRFLQKYTSKQPINC
;
A
#
# COMPACT_ATOMS: atom_id res chain seq x y z
N MET A 1 17.51 21.94 7.28
CA MET A 1 17.33 21.05 6.10
C MET A 1 16.35 21.56 5.04
N LEU A 2 15.69 22.73 5.18
CA LEU A 2 14.72 23.22 4.16
C LEU A 2 15.10 24.53 3.45
N LYS A 3 16.10 25.28 3.94
CA LYS A 3 16.46 26.61 3.40
C LYS A 3 16.90 26.60 1.93
N THR A 4 17.41 25.46 1.46
CA THR A 4 17.92 25.28 0.09
C THR A 4 17.12 24.23 -0.68
N ALA A 5 15.96 23.82 -0.15
CA ALA A 5 15.11 22.83 -0.82
C ALA A 5 14.35 23.50 -1.98
N PRO A 6 14.05 22.77 -3.07
CA PRO A 6 13.17 23.26 -4.12
C PRO A 6 11.79 23.61 -3.57
N SER A 7 11.07 24.45 -4.31
CA SER A 7 9.70 24.80 -3.95
C SER A 7 8.77 23.58 -4.01
N CYS A 8 7.67 23.60 -3.27
CA CYS A 8 6.67 22.54 -3.38
C CYS A 8 6.17 22.37 -4.82
N GLY A 9 6.00 23.46 -5.57
CA GLY A 9 5.54 23.39 -6.96
C GLY A 9 6.50 22.59 -7.86
N GLU A 10 7.81 22.81 -7.72
CA GLU A 10 8.84 22.07 -8.46
C GLU A 10 8.85 20.59 -8.07
N VAL A 11 8.85 20.29 -6.76
CA VAL A 11 8.87 18.90 -6.27
C VAL A 11 7.60 18.15 -6.69
N MET A 12 6.43 18.77 -6.59
CA MET A 12 5.15 18.13 -6.91
C MET A 12 4.96 17.93 -8.40
N THR A 13 5.50 18.83 -9.23
CA THR A 13 5.55 18.62 -10.68
C THR A 13 6.44 17.43 -11.02
N ALA A 14 7.66 17.37 -10.47
CA ALA A 14 8.56 16.25 -10.67
C ALA A 14 7.98 14.93 -10.14
N PHE A 15 7.29 14.97 -9.00
CA PHE A 15 6.58 13.81 -8.45
C PHE A 15 5.47 13.33 -9.39
N ALA A 16 4.66 14.22 -9.95
CA ALA A 16 3.60 13.84 -10.88
C ALA A 16 4.15 13.18 -12.14
N ASP A 17 5.25 13.70 -12.68
CA ASP A 17 5.94 13.12 -13.84
C ASP A 17 6.55 11.74 -13.51
N PHE A 18 7.12 11.59 -12.31
CA PHE A 18 7.64 10.31 -11.82
C PHE A 18 6.54 9.27 -11.59
N ALA A 19 5.45 9.66 -10.93
CA ALA A 19 4.35 8.76 -10.60
C ALA A 19 3.57 8.37 -11.86
N GLY A 20 3.31 9.32 -12.76
CA GLY A 20 2.60 9.09 -14.02
C GLY A 20 1.31 8.29 -13.84
N GLY A 21 1.26 7.11 -14.48
CA GLY A 21 0.16 6.16 -14.39
C GLY A 21 0.39 5.00 -13.42
N ALA A 22 1.43 5.04 -12.58
CA ALA A 22 1.72 3.99 -11.62
C ALA A 22 0.71 4.00 -10.46
N ASP A 23 0.29 2.81 -10.05
CA ASP A 23 -0.52 2.64 -8.85
C ASP A 23 0.28 2.99 -7.59
N LEU A 24 -0.38 3.65 -6.64
CA LEU A 24 0.24 4.18 -5.43
C LEU A 24 -0.27 3.43 -4.19
N VAL A 25 0.67 3.09 -3.31
CA VAL A 25 0.39 2.47 -2.01
C VAL A 25 0.87 3.39 -0.90
N ALA A 26 0.00 3.65 0.07
CA ALA A 26 0.37 4.36 1.29
C ALA A 26 -0.19 3.64 2.53
N HIS A 27 0.46 3.85 3.67
CA HIS A 27 -0.02 3.36 4.95
C HIS A 27 -0.94 4.41 5.58
N ASN A 28 -2.20 4.05 5.84
CA ASN A 28 -3.26 5.01 6.15
C ASN A 28 -3.49 6.03 5.01
N ALA A 29 -3.57 5.52 3.77
CA ALA A 29 -3.58 6.30 2.54
C ALA A 29 -4.62 7.44 2.43
N SER A 30 -5.71 7.42 3.22
CA SER A 30 -6.67 8.53 3.22
C SER A 30 -6.05 9.84 3.71
N PHE A 31 -5.02 9.77 4.56
CA PHE A 31 -4.26 10.93 4.99
C PHE A 31 -3.42 11.48 3.84
N ASP A 32 -2.48 10.67 3.32
CA ASP A 32 -1.56 11.08 2.24
C ASP A 32 -2.28 11.53 0.97
N LYS A 33 -3.35 10.79 0.58
CA LYS A 33 -4.12 11.10 -0.63
C LYS A 33 -4.71 12.51 -0.60
N ARG A 34 -5.15 13.00 0.57
CA ARG A 34 -5.71 14.35 0.70
C ARG A 34 -4.66 15.43 0.49
N PHE A 35 -3.47 15.28 1.06
CA PHE A 35 -2.36 16.22 0.86
C PHE A 35 -1.87 16.17 -0.58
N LEU A 36 -1.65 14.97 -1.11
CA LEU A 36 -1.18 14.77 -2.47
C LEU A 36 -2.13 15.39 -3.50
N HIS A 37 -3.44 15.16 -3.38
CA HIS A 37 -4.43 15.78 -4.26
C HIS A 37 -4.39 17.31 -4.19
N ALA A 38 -4.38 17.89 -2.98
CA ALA A 38 -4.37 19.34 -2.80
C ALA A 38 -3.10 19.99 -3.40
N GLU A 39 -1.94 19.35 -3.25
CA GLU A 39 -0.69 19.87 -3.83
C GLU A 39 -0.65 19.70 -5.36
N LEU A 40 -1.15 18.58 -5.90
CA LEU A 40 -1.25 18.35 -7.34
C LEU A 40 -2.20 19.33 -8.03
N GLU A 41 -3.32 19.67 -7.38
CA GLU A 41 -4.25 20.69 -7.86
C GLU A 41 -3.57 22.06 -8.03
N ARG A 42 -2.70 22.45 -7.08
CA ARG A 42 -1.97 23.74 -7.14
C ARG A 42 -1.02 23.84 -8.33
N VAL A 43 -0.44 22.71 -8.76
CA VAL A 43 0.43 22.65 -9.95
C VAL A 43 -0.31 22.23 -11.21
N LYS A 44 -1.65 22.09 -11.15
CA LYS A 44 -2.50 21.64 -12.27
C LYS A 44 -2.05 20.30 -12.87
N ARG A 45 -1.61 19.38 -12.01
CA ARG A 45 -1.21 18.01 -12.37
C ARG A 45 -2.17 17.00 -11.75
N GLN A 46 -2.12 15.78 -12.23
CA GLN A 46 -2.84 14.62 -11.69
C GLN A 46 -1.98 13.38 -11.85
N CYS A 47 -2.14 12.41 -10.95
CA CYS A 47 -1.64 11.05 -11.14
C CYS A 47 -2.82 10.18 -11.55
N SER A 48 -2.70 9.42 -12.64
CA SER A 48 -3.82 8.62 -13.17
C SER A 48 -3.90 7.20 -12.60
N GLY A 49 -2.87 6.77 -11.88
CA GLY A 49 -2.85 5.46 -11.22
C GLY A 49 -3.84 5.38 -10.06
N GLU A 50 -4.17 4.15 -9.68
CA GLU A 50 -5.07 3.91 -8.57
C GLU A 50 -4.34 3.99 -7.21
N PHE A 51 -5.11 4.06 -6.12
CA PHE A 51 -4.57 4.07 -4.76
C PHE A 51 -5.00 2.84 -3.97
N ALA A 52 -4.10 2.33 -3.15
CA ALA A 52 -4.39 1.32 -2.15
C ALA A 52 -3.85 1.70 -0.77
N CYS A 53 -4.52 1.22 0.27
CA CYS A 53 -4.13 1.45 1.66
C CYS A 53 -3.59 0.15 2.28
N SER A 54 -2.28 0.10 2.55
CA SER A 54 -1.65 -1.09 3.16
C SER A 54 -2.25 -1.44 4.52
N MET A 55 -2.59 -0.43 5.34
CA MET A 55 -3.25 -0.61 6.63
C MET A 55 -4.59 -1.35 6.48
N LEU A 56 -5.40 -0.99 5.49
CA LEU A 56 -6.70 -1.62 5.27
C LEU A 56 -6.56 -3.06 4.80
N VAL A 57 -5.57 -3.37 3.96
CA VAL A 57 -5.25 -4.75 3.57
C VAL A 57 -4.77 -5.55 4.78
N ALA A 58 -3.85 -5.00 5.57
CA ALA A 58 -3.34 -5.63 6.79
C ALA A 58 -4.46 -5.99 7.77
N ARG A 59 -5.49 -5.14 7.90
CA ARG A 59 -6.70 -5.43 8.72
C ARG A 59 -7.46 -6.69 8.32
N ARG A 60 -7.22 -7.23 7.12
CA ARG A 60 -7.86 -8.46 6.61
C ARG A 60 -6.92 -9.65 6.68
N ILE A 61 -5.63 -9.42 6.47
CA ILE A 61 -4.60 -10.47 6.50
C ILE A 61 -4.16 -10.74 7.94
N TYR A 62 -3.73 -9.72 8.66
CA TYR A 62 -3.20 -9.80 10.03
C TYR A 62 -4.27 -9.46 11.07
N GLN A 63 -5.40 -10.17 11.06
CA GLN A 63 -6.54 -9.86 11.94
C GLN A 63 -6.22 -9.95 13.44
N GLN A 64 -5.17 -10.71 13.79
CA GLN A 64 -4.69 -10.93 15.15
C GLN A 64 -3.59 -9.94 15.59
N ALA A 65 -3.15 -9.04 14.71
CA ALA A 65 -2.17 -8.02 15.09
C ALA A 65 -2.76 -7.09 16.16
N GLU A 66 -1.96 -6.77 17.18
CA GLU A 66 -2.35 -5.92 18.33
C GLU A 66 -2.97 -4.61 17.85
N ASN A 67 -2.31 -3.97 16.88
CA ASN A 67 -2.82 -2.82 16.17
C ASN A 67 -2.27 -2.81 14.74
N HIS A 68 -2.70 -1.83 13.95
CA HIS A 68 -2.35 -1.75 12.52
C HIS A 68 -1.52 -0.51 12.20
N LYS A 69 -0.75 0.00 13.17
CA LYS A 69 0.27 1.02 12.92
C LYS A 69 1.41 0.39 12.12
N LEU A 70 2.09 1.19 11.30
CA LEU A 70 3.16 0.71 10.43
C LEU A 70 4.24 -0.05 11.21
N GLY A 71 4.77 0.53 12.29
CA GLY A 71 5.81 -0.09 13.13
C GLY A 71 5.40 -1.46 13.66
N THR A 72 4.20 -1.55 14.27
CA THR A 72 3.66 -2.82 14.79
C THR A 72 3.50 -3.88 13.68
N LEU A 73 3.09 -3.48 12.47
CA LEU A 73 2.96 -4.43 11.36
C LEU A 73 4.31 -4.85 10.76
N VAL A 74 5.30 -3.95 10.73
CA VAL A 74 6.67 -4.24 10.30
C VAL A 74 7.30 -5.28 11.24
N GLU A 75 7.13 -5.10 12.55
CA GLU A 75 7.55 -6.08 13.56
C GLU A 75 6.77 -7.41 13.42
N HIS A 76 5.44 -7.34 13.33
CA HIS A 76 4.58 -8.53 13.17
C HIS A 76 4.93 -9.36 11.93
N ALA A 77 5.29 -8.71 10.82
CA ALA A 77 5.69 -9.36 9.57
C ALA A 77 7.18 -9.73 9.51
N ASN A 78 7.94 -9.56 10.61
CA ASN A 78 9.37 -9.80 10.70
C ASN A 78 10.18 -9.10 9.60
N ILE A 79 9.82 -7.86 9.27
CA ILE A 79 10.51 -7.07 8.25
C ILE A 79 11.71 -6.39 8.90
N PRO A 80 12.94 -6.61 8.37
CA PRO A 80 14.12 -5.94 8.89
C PRO A 80 14.00 -4.42 8.79
N ASN A 81 14.22 -3.74 9.91
CA ASN A 81 14.29 -2.30 10.01
C ASN A 81 15.40 -1.92 11.01
N ASP A 82 16.00 -0.75 10.82
CA ASP A 82 17.07 -0.23 11.68
C ASP A 82 16.52 0.65 12.82
N GLY A 83 15.21 0.56 13.10
CA GLY A 83 14.52 1.40 14.09
C GLY A 83 14.24 2.83 13.63
N THR A 84 14.65 3.24 12.43
CA THR A 84 14.44 4.61 11.94
C THR A 84 13.03 4.82 11.37
N PHE A 85 12.03 4.91 12.25
CA PHE A 85 10.67 5.33 11.89
C PHE A 85 10.52 6.85 11.95
N HIS A 86 9.46 7.39 11.34
CA HIS A 86 9.11 8.82 11.38
C HIS A 86 9.95 9.74 10.48
N ARG A 87 10.68 9.16 9.52
CA ARG A 87 11.14 9.89 8.33
C ARG A 87 10.32 9.43 7.14
N ALA A 88 9.77 10.38 6.37
CA ALA A 88 8.86 10.08 5.26
C ALA A 88 9.40 9.02 4.29
N LEU A 89 10.69 9.09 3.94
CA LEU A 89 11.32 8.10 3.07
C LEU A 89 11.38 6.70 3.71
N ALA A 90 11.74 6.62 4.99
CA ALA A 90 11.81 5.34 5.70
C ALA A 90 10.40 4.72 5.84
N ASP A 91 9.39 5.52 6.17
CA ASP A 91 8.00 5.06 6.26
C ASP A 91 7.46 4.58 4.90
N ALA A 92 7.82 5.26 3.79
CA ALA A 92 7.49 4.82 2.44
C ALA A 92 8.15 3.48 2.07
N GLN A 93 9.44 3.31 2.40
CA GLN A 93 10.17 2.05 2.17
C GLN A 93 9.59 0.90 3.01
N MET A 94 9.27 1.14 4.28
CA MET A 94 8.63 0.14 5.14
C MET A 94 7.23 -0.21 4.64
N THR A 95 6.47 0.77 4.16
CA THR A 95 5.16 0.54 3.54
C THR A 95 5.27 -0.37 2.32
N ALA A 96 6.26 -0.14 1.45
CA ALA A 96 6.50 -0.97 0.27
C ALA A 96 6.90 -2.41 0.66
N ARG A 97 7.82 -2.58 1.63
CA ARG A 97 8.22 -3.90 2.14
C ARG A 97 7.03 -4.65 2.77
N LEU A 98 6.22 -3.96 3.55
CA LEU A 98 5.02 -4.53 4.16
C LEU A 98 3.99 -4.95 3.11
N TRP A 99 3.81 -4.15 2.06
CA TRP A 99 2.94 -4.50 0.95
C TRP A 99 3.40 -5.78 0.26
N LEU A 100 4.68 -5.89 -0.08
CA LEU A 100 5.26 -7.11 -0.68
C LEU A 100 5.11 -8.32 0.25
N LYS A 101 5.32 -8.17 1.55
CA LYS A 101 5.08 -9.27 2.51
C LYS A 101 3.62 -9.73 2.56
N MET A 102 2.67 -8.82 2.37
CA MET A 102 1.26 -9.20 2.27
C MET A 102 0.94 -9.92 0.94
N VAL A 103 1.61 -9.53 -0.15
CA VAL A 103 1.52 -10.24 -1.45
C VAL A 103 2.06 -11.66 -1.29
N ASP A 104 3.26 -11.83 -0.74
CA ASP A 104 3.87 -13.14 -0.48
C ASP A 104 2.97 -14.01 0.40
N HIS A 105 2.45 -13.44 1.50
CA HIS A 105 1.54 -14.14 2.40
C HIS A 105 0.27 -14.66 1.68
N LEU A 106 -0.30 -13.87 0.76
CA LEU A 106 -1.46 -14.30 -0.01
C LEU A 106 -1.11 -15.39 -1.03
N SER A 107 0.05 -15.28 -1.69
CA SER A 107 0.56 -16.31 -2.61
C SER A 107 0.72 -17.64 -1.87
N ASP A 108 1.47 -17.64 -0.77
CA ASP A 108 1.87 -18.85 -0.05
C ASP A 108 0.70 -19.53 0.66
N ASN A 109 -0.15 -18.76 1.35
CA ASN A 109 -1.21 -19.32 2.19
C ASN A 109 -2.53 -19.58 1.45
N HIS A 110 -2.74 -18.94 0.30
CA HIS A 110 -3.98 -19.07 -0.47
C HIS A 110 -3.79 -19.59 -1.90
N ARG A 111 -2.56 -19.98 -2.27
CA ARG A 111 -2.20 -20.52 -3.59
C ARG A 111 -2.66 -19.61 -4.73
N ILE A 112 -2.44 -18.31 -4.55
CA ILE A 112 -2.79 -17.30 -5.55
C ILE A 112 -1.52 -17.01 -6.35
N GLU A 113 -1.44 -17.49 -7.59
CA GLU A 113 -0.23 -17.39 -8.42
C GLU A 113 0.13 -15.93 -8.73
N HIS A 114 -0.89 -15.10 -8.98
CA HIS A 114 -0.71 -13.68 -9.25
C HIS A 114 -1.65 -12.82 -8.39
N VAL A 115 -1.08 -12.18 -7.37
CA VAL A 115 -1.76 -11.23 -6.49
C VAL A 115 -1.74 -9.85 -7.14
N SER A 116 -2.82 -9.51 -7.86
CA SER A 116 -2.94 -8.22 -8.55
C SER A 116 -3.25 -7.05 -7.60
N PHE A 117 -2.96 -5.82 -8.05
CA PHE A 117 -3.32 -4.60 -7.32
C PHE A 117 -4.84 -4.51 -7.06
N SER A 118 -5.66 -4.83 -8.07
CA SER A 118 -7.12 -4.85 -7.97
C SER A 118 -7.62 -5.88 -6.94
N LEU A 119 -6.98 -7.05 -6.85
CA LEU A 119 -7.29 -8.03 -5.80
C LEU A 119 -7.04 -7.42 -4.41
N MET A 120 -5.88 -6.79 -4.21
CA MET A 120 -5.53 -6.18 -2.93
C MET A 120 -6.50 -5.06 -2.54
N GLN A 121 -6.94 -4.22 -3.48
CA GLN A 121 -7.97 -3.22 -3.23
C GLN A 121 -9.31 -3.85 -2.82
N LYS A 122 -9.79 -4.87 -3.55
CA LYS A 122 -11.03 -5.58 -3.22
C LYS A 122 -10.95 -6.24 -1.84
N LEU A 123 -9.79 -6.81 -1.50
CA LEU A 123 -9.54 -7.35 -0.16
C LEU A 123 -9.61 -6.25 0.90
N SER A 124 -9.06 -5.07 0.63
CA SER A 124 -9.07 -3.92 1.54
C SER A 124 -10.47 -3.36 1.86
N SER A 125 -11.48 -3.67 1.05
CA SER A 125 -12.89 -3.30 1.30
C SER A 125 -13.74 -4.48 1.78
N THR A 126 -13.20 -5.69 1.79
CA THR A 126 -13.94 -6.89 2.18
C THR A 126 -14.19 -6.91 3.71
N PRO A 127 -15.42 -7.21 4.17
CA PRO A 127 -15.70 -7.40 5.59
C PRO A 127 -14.83 -8.53 6.19
N LYS A 128 -14.32 -8.34 7.41
CA LYS A 128 -13.34 -9.27 8.04
C LYS A 128 -13.83 -10.73 8.06
N ASN A 129 -15.10 -10.94 8.43
CA ASN A 129 -15.73 -12.28 8.47
C ASN A 129 -15.92 -12.92 7.09
N ALA A 130 -15.85 -12.15 6.01
CA ALA A 130 -16.01 -12.63 4.64
C ALA A 130 -14.67 -12.89 3.92
N VAL A 131 -13.52 -12.50 4.50
CA VAL A 131 -12.19 -12.60 3.88
C VAL A 131 -11.88 -14.04 3.43
N LYS A 132 -12.07 -15.02 4.31
CA LYS A 132 -11.79 -16.44 4.00
C LYS A 132 -12.57 -16.90 2.78
N ARG A 133 -13.88 -16.63 2.74
CA ARG A 133 -14.76 -16.99 1.63
C ARG A 133 -14.40 -16.24 0.35
N PHE A 134 -14.03 -14.97 0.46
CA PHE A 134 -13.61 -14.15 -0.68
C PHE A 134 -12.35 -14.74 -1.34
N LEU A 135 -11.31 -15.04 -0.56
CA LEU A 135 -10.06 -15.61 -1.06
C LEU A 135 -10.27 -17.00 -1.66
N GLN A 136 -11.06 -17.87 -1.01
CA GLN A 136 -11.41 -19.19 -1.55
C GLN A 136 -12.08 -19.08 -2.92
N LYS A 137 -13.06 -18.18 -3.08
CA LYS A 137 -13.74 -17.95 -4.36
C LYS A 137 -12.81 -17.40 -5.43
N TYR A 138 -11.80 -16.60 -5.04
CA TYR A 138 -10.82 -16.06 -5.96
C TYR A 138 -9.89 -17.15 -6.49
N THR A 139 -9.34 -17.98 -5.61
CA THR A 139 -8.48 -19.11 -5.99
C THR A 139 -9.20 -20.10 -6.91
N SER A 140 -10.46 -20.45 -6.63
CA SER A 140 -11.24 -21.38 -7.47
C SER A 140 -11.58 -20.86 -8.88
N LYS A 141 -11.36 -19.56 -9.14
CA LYS A 141 -11.63 -18.92 -10.43
C LYS A 141 -10.37 -18.68 -11.26
N GLN A 142 -9.18 -18.97 -10.73
CA GLN A 142 -7.97 -18.89 -11.55
C GLN A 142 -8.00 -20.03 -12.57
N PRO A 143 -7.70 -19.77 -13.86
CA PRO A 143 -7.55 -20.84 -14.83
C PRO A 143 -6.50 -21.81 -14.30
N ILE A 144 -6.81 -23.10 -14.29
CA ILE A 144 -5.80 -24.13 -14.04
C ILE A 144 -4.85 -24.03 -15.22
N ASN A 145 -3.67 -23.44 -15.03
CA ASN A 145 -2.58 -23.60 -15.98
C ASN A 145 -2.12 -25.06 -15.90
N CYS A 146 -2.70 -25.91 -16.74
CA CYS A 146 -2.19 -27.23 -17.10
C CYS A 146 -1.14 -27.08 -18.19
#